data_AF-A0A511QSB9-F1
#
_entry.id   AF-A0A511QSB9-F1
#
_cell.length_a   1.000
_cell.length_b   1.000
_cell.length_c   1.000
_cell.angle_alpha   90.00
_cell.angle_beta   90.00
_cell.angle_gamma   90.00
#
_symmetry.space_group_name_H-M   'P 1'
#
loop_
_entity.id
_entity.type
_entity.pdbx_description
1 polymer ?
#
loop_
_entity_poly.entity_id
_entity_poly.type
_entity_poly.pdbx_seq_one_letter_code
_entity_poly.pdbx_strand_id
1 'polypeptide(L)'
;MQLKQRRTFSNEFKRNAVQTSLESPDTVNSIAKSLGIHPAVLSKWRCELTSAKQTSNPIKNEGPESSLAELEREMARLKKQLERAEMENDMLKKAKAYFDSRKE
;
A
#
# COMPACT_ATOMS: atom_id res chain seq x y z
N MET A 1 33.63 15.76 23.95
CA MET A 1 32.61 15.38 22.95
C MET A 1 31.36 16.21 23.23
N GLN A 2 30.90 17.04 22.28
CA GLN A 2 29.65 17.79 22.48
C GLN A 2 28.47 16.84 22.29
N LEU A 3 27.72 16.59 23.36
CA LEU A 3 26.48 15.82 23.30
C LEU A 3 25.44 16.63 22.52
N LYS A 4 25.12 16.20 21.30
CA LYS A 4 24.06 16.80 20.49
C LYS A 4 22.74 16.70 21.25
N GLN A 5 22.17 17.85 21.59
CA GLN A 5 20.92 17.95 22.30
C GLN A 5 19.79 17.32 21.46
N ARG A 6 19.07 16.36 22.06
CA ARG A 6 17.98 15.66 21.36
C ARG A 6 16.84 16.63 21.09
N ARG A 7 16.47 16.76 19.82
CA ARG A 7 15.31 17.56 19.40
C ARG A 7 14.04 16.89 19.93
N THR A 8 13.26 17.62 20.72
CA THR A 8 11.98 17.16 21.24
C THR A 8 10.86 17.66 20.34
N PHE A 9 9.85 16.81 20.13
CA PHE A 9 8.66 17.13 19.34
C PHE A 9 7.42 16.89 20.19
N SER A 10 6.42 17.76 20.08
CA SER A 10 5.15 17.59 20.79
C SER A 10 4.41 16.36 20.28
N ASN A 11 3.59 15.74 21.15
CA ASN A 11 2.80 14.56 20.76
C ASN A 11 1.81 14.89 19.64
N GLU A 12 1.22 16.07 19.67
CA GLU A 12 0.33 16.58 18.61
C GLU A 12 1.04 16.66 17.25
N PHE A 13 2.27 17.19 17.23
CA PHE A 13 3.07 17.26 16.01
C PHE A 13 3.38 15.86 15.46
N LYS A 14 3.77 14.92 16.32
CA LYS A 14 4.05 13.54 15.90
C LYS A 14 2.82 12.87 15.30
N ARG A 15 1.65 13.03 15.94
CA ARG A 15 0.39 12.48 15.44
C ARG A 15 0.02 13.05 14.08
N ASN A 16 0.05 14.37 13.95
CA ASN A 16 -0.29 15.03 12.70
C ASN A 16 0.68 14.60 11.57
N ALA A 17 1.99 14.59 11.85
CA ALA A 17 3.00 14.13 10.90
C ALA A 17 2.76 12.68 10.41
N VAL A 18 2.39 11.77 11.31
CA VAL A 18 2.05 10.38 10.95
C VAL A 18 0.75 10.32 10.16
N GLN A 19 -0.28 11.08 10.56
CA GLN A 19 -1.55 11.12 9.84
C GLN A 19 -1.38 11.65 8.41
N THR A 20 -0.70 12.78 8.22
CA THR A 20 -0.35 13.30 6.89
C THR A 20 0.46 12.28 6.08
N SER A 21 1.33 11.51 6.73
CA SER A 21 2.11 10.46 6.08
C SER A 21 1.31 9.24 5.66
N LEU A 22 0.15 8.98 6.27
CA LEU A 22 -0.72 7.86 5.93
C LEU A 22 -1.76 8.26 4.87
N GLU A 23 -2.19 9.51 4.88
CA GLU A 23 -3.19 10.04 3.96
C GLU A 23 -2.59 10.51 2.62
N SER A 24 -1.32 10.92 2.61
CA SER A 24 -0.66 11.37 1.39
C SER A 24 -0.18 10.19 0.52
N PRO A 25 -0.27 10.27 -0.81
CA PRO A 25 0.34 9.32 -1.73
C PRO A 25 1.88 9.45 -1.79
N ASP A 26 2.46 10.49 -1.17
CA ASP A 26 3.90 10.73 -1.18
C ASP A 26 4.69 9.77 -0.29
N THR A 27 5.95 9.59 -0.64
CA THR A 27 6.86 8.79 0.18
C THR A 27 7.14 9.44 1.54
N VAL A 28 7.38 8.61 2.56
CA VAL A 28 7.81 9.04 3.91
C VAL A 28 8.98 10.02 3.85
N ASN A 29 9.89 9.86 2.89
CA ASN A 29 11.06 10.73 2.72
C ASN A 29 10.66 12.14 2.27
N SER A 30 9.74 12.25 1.29
CA SER A 30 9.21 13.54 0.82
C SER A 30 8.51 14.28 1.95
N ILE A 31 7.64 13.58 2.69
CA ILE A 31 6.85 14.16 3.78
C ILE A 31 7.74 14.58 4.95
N ALA A 32 8.72 13.75 5.32
CA ALA A 32 9.71 14.10 6.34
C ALA A 32 10.52 15.34 5.96
N LYS A 33 10.92 15.45 4.69
CA LYS A 33 11.64 16.62 4.16
C LYS A 33 10.78 17.89 4.22
N SER A 34 9.51 17.80 3.84
CA SER A 34 8.53 18.89 3.94
C SER A 34 8.35 19.37 5.38
N LEU A 35 8.26 18.43 6.32
CA LEU A 35 8.13 18.70 7.76
C LEU A 35 9.45 19.10 8.45
N GLY A 36 10.57 19.13 7.72
CA GLY A 36 11.89 19.46 8.28
C GLY A 36 12.43 18.45 9.29
N ILE A 37 11.96 17.19 9.23
CA ILE A 37 12.38 16.09 10.10
C ILE A 37 13.16 15.03 9.33
N HIS A 38 13.95 14.23 10.04
CA HIS A 38 14.68 13.14 9.42
C HIS A 38 13.72 11.97 9.08
N PRO A 39 13.79 11.35 7.89
CA PRO A 39 12.86 10.28 7.48
C PRO A 39 12.80 9.10 8.47
N ALA A 40 13.94 8.71 9.04
CA ALA A 40 14.00 7.65 10.05
C ALA A 40 13.18 7.97 11.33
N VAL A 41 13.05 9.25 11.68
CA VAL A 41 12.24 9.69 12.84
C VAL A 41 10.76 9.54 12.53
N LEU A 42 10.34 9.95 11.33
CA LEU A 42 8.94 9.77 10.89
C LEU A 42 8.57 8.30 10.77
N SER A 43 9.46 7.46 10.23
CA SER A 43 9.25 6.01 10.14
C SER A 43 9.08 5.38 11.54
N LYS A 44 9.91 5.81 12.51
CA LYS A 44 9.79 5.35 13.89
C LYS A 44 8.44 5.73 14.49
N TRP A 45 8.00 6.98 14.30
CA TRP A 45 6.69 7.43 14.79
C TRP A 45 5.54 6.70 14.13
N ARG A 46 5.62 6.36 12.83
CA ARG A 46 4.60 5.53 12.16
C ARG A 46 4.48 4.17 12.83
N CYS A 47 5.60 3.47 13.06
CA CYS A 47 5.59 2.18 13.74
C CYS A 47 5.01 2.28 15.16
N GLU A 48 5.44 3.29 15.93
CA GLU A 48 4.95 3.52 17.29
C GLU A 48 3.45 3.84 17.30
N LEU A 49 3.00 4.82 16.52
CA LEU A 49 1.63 5.35 16.54
C LEU A 49 0.60 4.48 15.81
N THR A 50 1.02 3.58 14.91
CA THR A 50 0.12 2.61 14.27
C THR A 50 0.01 1.31 15.08
N SER A 51 1.03 0.95 15.87
CA SER A 51 1.01 -0.29 16.63
C SER A 51 0.06 -0.23 17.82
N ALA A 52 -1.01 -1.03 17.79
CA ALA A 52 -1.96 -1.18 18.92
C ALA A 52 -1.30 -1.69 20.22
N LYS A 53 -0.11 -2.30 20.14
CA LYS A 53 0.67 -2.74 21.31
C LYS A 53 1.44 -1.61 21.99
N GLN A 54 1.72 -0.52 21.28
CA GLN A 54 2.58 0.56 21.76
C GLN A 54 1.81 1.83 22.10
N THR A 55 0.53 1.94 21.71
CA THR A 55 -0.30 3.12 22.03
C THR A 55 -1.74 2.74 22.37
N SER A 56 -2.33 3.51 23.27
CA SER A 56 -3.74 3.35 23.66
C SER A 56 -4.72 3.77 22.55
N ASN A 57 -4.31 4.66 21.64
CA ASN A 57 -5.12 5.18 20.54
C ASN A 57 -4.31 5.09 19.23
N PRO A 58 -4.24 3.89 18.60
CA PRO A 58 -3.49 3.72 17.37
C PRO A 58 -4.15 4.47 16.21
N ILE A 59 -3.33 5.11 15.38
CA ILE A 59 -3.78 5.69 14.12
C ILE A 59 -4.02 4.53 13.15
N LYS A 60 -5.23 4.44 12.60
CA LYS A 60 -5.57 3.44 11.59
C LYS A 60 -4.63 3.63 10.40
N ASN A 61 -3.79 2.63 10.16
CA ASN A 61 -3.01 2.56 8.94
C ASN A 61 -3.83 1.74 7.94
N GLU A 62 -4.67 2.45 7.18
CA GLU A 62 -5.43 1.88 6.07
C GLU A 62 -4.59 1.78 4.80
N GLY A 63 -3.26 1.90 4.92
CA GLY A 63 -2.35 1.44 3.88
C GLY A 63 -2.61 -0.05 3.59
N PRO A 64 -2.14 -0.59 2.45
CA PRO A 64 -2.38 -1.98 2.11
C PRO A 64 -1.74 -2.87 3.18
N GLU A 65 -2.55 -3.26 4.16
CA GLU A 65 -2.29 -4.29 5.18
C GLU A 65 -2.09 -5.67 4.53
N SER A 66 -2.37 -5.77 3.22
CA SER A 66 -1.93 -6.89 2.42
C SER A 66 -0.41 -6.91 2.40
N SER A 67 0.17 -7.81 3.19
CA SER A 67 1.56 -8.21 3.07
C SER A 67 1.91 -8.40 1.59
N LEU A 68 3.12 -8.03 1.16
CA LEU A 68 3.57 -8.24 -0.23
C LEU A 68 3.24 -9.65 -0.73
N ALA A 69 3.35 -10.66 0.13
CA ALA A 69 2.99 -12.05 -0.17
C ALA A 69 1.49 -12.26 -0.45
N GLU A 70 0.60 -11.52 0.21
CA GLU A 70 -0.84 -11.58 -0.06
C GLU A 70 -1.18 -10.89 -1.38
N LEU A 71 -0.56 -9.74 -1.65
CA LEU A 71 -0.72 -9.02 -2.92
C LEU A 71 -0.22 -9.86 -4.11
N GLU A 72 0.92 -10.55 -3.95
CA GLU A 72 1.46 -11.47 -4.94
C GLU A 72 0.54 -12.66 -5.20
N ARG A 73 -0.05 -13.25 -4.15
CA ARG A 73 -1.04 -14.33 -4.29
C ARG A 73 -2.27 -13.86 -5.04
N GLU A 74 -2.77 -12.67 -4.72
CA GLU A 74 -3.95 -12.12 -5.37
C GLU A 74 -3.67 -11.80 -6.85
N MET A 75 -2.52 -11.23 -7.15
CA MET A 75 -2.06 -11.06 -8.54
C MET A 75 -1.98 -12.38 -9.31
N ALA A 76 -1.41 -13.42 -8.71
CA ALA A 76 -1.34 -14.74 -9.35
C ALA A 76 -2.73 -15.33 -9.61
N ARG A 77 -3.64 -15.20 -8.64
CA ARG A 77 -5.04 -15.64 -8.77
C ARG A 77 -5.76 -14.89 -9.89
N LEU A 78 -5.63 -13.57 -9.93
CA LEU A 78 -6.27 -12.73 -10.94
C LEU A 78 -5.75 -13.04 -12.35
N LYS A 79 -4.42 -13.18 -12.51
CA LYS A 79 -3.81 -13.58 -13.79
C LYS A 79 -4.36 -14.93 -14.29
N LYS A 80 -4.51 -15.91 -13.41
CA LYS A 80 -5.07 -17.23 -13.76
C LYS A 80 -6.55 -17.14 -14.17
N GLN A 81 -7.33 -16.27 -13.53
CA GLN A 81 -8.73 -16.04 -13.93
C GLN A 81 -8.82 -15.36 -15.28
N LEU A 82 -7.95 -14.38 -15.54
CA LEU A 82 -7.86 -13.70 -16.82
C LEU A 82 -7.54 -14.69 -17.96
N GLU A 83 -6.49 -15.50 -17.78
CA GLU A 83 -6.08 -16.50 -18.78
C GLU A 83 -7.21 -17.50 -19.09
N ARG A 84 -7.94 -17.97 -18.06
CA ARG A 84 -9.10 -18.83 -18.26
C ARG A 84 -10.20 -18.12 -19.06
N ALA A 85 -10.53 -16.89 -18.70
CA ALA A 85 -11.57 -16.12 -19.38
C ALA A 85 -11.19 -15.84 -20.84
N GLU A 86 -9.93 -15.52 -21.12
CA GLU A 86 -9.41 -15.34 -22.49
C GLU A 86 -9.52 -16.63 -23.30
N MET A 87 -9.13 -17.77 -22.73
CA MET A 87 -9.24 -19.07 -23.39
C MET A 87 -10.69 -19.44 -23.70
N GLU A 88 -11.61 -19.25 -22.75
CA GLU A 88 -13.05 -19.46 -22.95
C GLU A 88 -13.58 -18.55 -24.06
N ASN A 89 -13.19 -17.28 -24.07
CA ASN A 89 -13.58 -16.31 -25.09
C ASN A 89 -13.09 -16.75 -26.49
N ASP A 90 -11.85 -17.20 -26.59
CA ASP A 90 -11.27 -17.67 -27.83
C ASP A 90 -11.92 -18.95 -28.35
N MET A 91 -12.27 -19.89 -27.45
CA MET A 91 -13.06 -21.07 -27.83
C MET A 91 -14.43 -20.67 -28.37
N LEU A 92 -15.13 -19.74 -27.70
CA LEU A 92 -16.44 -19.25 -28.14
C LEU A 92 -16.35 -18.52 -29.49
N LYS A 93 -15.32 -17.71 -29.71
CA LYS A 93 -15.06 -17.05 -31.00
C LYS A 93 -14.82 -18.07 -32.12
N LYS A 94 -14.00 -19.09 -31.87
CA LYS A 94 -13.73 -20.17 -32.85
C LYS A 94 -15.00 -20.96 -33.16
N ALA A 95 -15.79 -21.29 -32.14
CA ALA A 95 -17.06 -21.97 -32.33
C ALA A 95 -18.03 -21.12 -33.17
N LYS A 96 -18.17 -19.84 -32.84
CA LYS A 96 -18.98 -18.90 -33.62
C LYS A 96 -18.54 -18.85 -35.08
N ALA A 97 -17.24 -18.68 -35.34
CA ALA A 97 -16.70 -18.64 -36.70
C ALA A 97 -16.99 -19.95 -37.47
N TYR A 98 -16.85 -21.10 -36.80
CA TYR A 98 -17.20 -22.40 -37.39
C TYR A 98 -18.69 -22.50 -37.75
N PHE A 99 -19.59 -22.09 -36.84
CA PHE A 99 -21.04 -22.11 -37.13
C PHE A 99 -21.44 -21.11 -38.21
N ASP A 100 -20.83 -19.92 -38.24
CA ASP A 100 -21.05 -18.92 -39.29
C ASP A 100 -20.61 -19.46 -40.67
N SER A 101 -19.50 -20.20 -40.73
CA SER A 101 -19.02 -20.84 -41.98
C SER A 101 -19.86 -22.03 -42.47
N ARG A 102 -20.71 -22.62 -41.62
CA ARG A 102 -21.62 -23.74 -41.98
C ARG A 102 -23.02 -23.29 -42.34
N LYS A 103 -23.30 -21.98 -42.30
CA LYS A 103 -24.64 -21.43 -42.53
C LYS A 103 -24.93 -21.08 -44.00
N GLU A 104 -24.10 -21.58 -44.93
CA GLU A 104 -24.37 -21.64 -46.38
C GLU A 104 -24.97 -22.98 -46.78
#